data_AF-A0A7E6FS97-F1
#
_entry.id   AF-A0A7E6FS97-F1
#
_cell.length_a   1.000
_cell.length_b   1.000
_cell.length_c   1.000
_cell.angle_alpha   90.00
_cell.angle_beta   90.00
_cell.angle_gamma   90.00
#
_symmetry.space_group_name_H-M   'P 1'
#
loop_
_entity.id
_entity.type
_entity.pdbx_description
1 polymer ?
#
loop_
_entity_poly.entity_id
_entity_poly.type
_entity_poly.pdbx_seq_one_letter_code
_entity_poly.pdbx_strand_id
1 'polypeptide(L)'
;MKKIPFSINMVSQHIDEMANGVKHQLINILQHSEFSIQVDESIVVDNQYLMMVYVRYFSEDLQPLTSLEEDRRREGRPSKLDEDILKAKTEENSNITTEELAEELKVSKSTTHEHLVKLGYISCYNVWVPHKLSEKNCLDRYSVCGVLLKQNESMPVLKQLVTEDEKWTVYECMVWKRVSQNNNQR
;
A
#
# COMPACT_ATOMS: atom_id res chain seq x y z
N MET A 1 8.92 -51.17 -5.36
CA MET A 1 10.34 -50.76 -5.45
C MET A 1 11.17 -51.64 -4.52
N LYS A 2 12.28 -52.22 -5.00
CA LYS A 2 13.19 -53.02 -4.17
C LYS A 2 14.04 -52.06 -3.34
N LYS A 3 13.91 -52.08 -2.01
CA LYS A 3 14.75 -51.30 -1.09
C LYS A 3 16.03 -52.09 -0.83
N ILE A 4 17.17 -51.54 -1.23
CA ILE A 4 18.49 -52.07 -0.88
C ILE A 4 18.81 -51.51 0.52
N PRO A 5 19.01 -52.35 1.54
CA PRO A 5 19.36 -51.85 2.86
C PRO A 5 20.83 -51.41 2.86
N PHE A 6 21.08 -50.11 3.01
CA PHE A 6 22.41 -49.60 3.31
C PHE A 6 22.66 -49.68 4.81
N SER A 7 23.88 -50.09 5.19
CA SER A 7 24.34 -50.05 6.58
C SER A 7 24.38 -48.60 7.06
N ILE A 8 23.89 -48.34 8.29
CA ILE A 8 23.84 -47.00 8.90
C ILE A 8 25.20 -46.29 8.84
N ASN A 9 26.30 -47.05 9.01
CA ASN A 9 27.65 -46.50 8.95
C ASN A 9 28.03 -46.00 7.55
N MET A 10 27.55 -46.66 6.49
CA MET A 10 27.80 -46.26 5.11
C MET A 10 26.96 -45.04 4.72
N VAL A 11 25.74 -44.92 5.25
CA VAL A 11 24.90 -43.72 5.05
C VAL A 11 25.53 -42.51 5.75
N SER A 12 26.01 -42.68 6.99
CA SER A 12 26.70 -41.61 7.73
C SER A 12 27.97 -41.17 7.00
N GLN A 13 28.81 -42.12 6.61
CA GLN A 13 30.04 -41.83 5.87
C GLN A 13 29.74 -41.11 4.56
N HIS A 14 28.72 -41.55 3.82
CA HIS A 14 28.34 -40.90 2.57
C HIS A 14 27.80 -39.48 2.77
N ILE A 15 27.04 -39.23 3.85
CA ILE A 15 26.61 -37.88 4.23
C ILE A 15 27.83 -37.00 4.55
N ASP A 16 28.80 -37.51 5.30
CA ASP A 16 30.01 -36.77 5.67
C ASP A 16 30.88 -36.45 4.45
N GLU A 17 30.99 -37.40 3.51
CA GLU A 17 31.69 -37.21 2.23
C GLU A 17 31.01 -36.13 1.37
N MET A 18 29.69 -36.19 1.25
CA MET A 18 28.92 -35.15 0.54
C MET A 18 29.04 -33.78 1.22
N ALA A 19 28.96 -33.74 2.56
CA ALA A 19 29.09 -32.52 3.34
C ALA A 19 30.47 -31.88 3.17
N ASN A 20 31.54 -32.68 3.18
CA ASN A 20 32.89 -32.19 2.91
C ASN A 20 33.05 -31.66 1.49
N GLY A 21 32.47 -32.34 0.49
CA GLY A 21 32.46 -31.86 -0.90
C GLY A 21 31.81 -30.47 -1.04
N VAL A 22 30.62 -30.30 -0.45
CA VAL A 22 29.89 -29.02 -0.45
C VAL A 22 30.69 -27.93 0.28
N LYS A 23 31.29 -28.27 1.44
CA LYS A 23 32.12 -27.34 2.21
C LYS A 23 33.29 -26.80 1.39
N HIS A 24 34.01 -27.67 0.68
CA HIS A 24 35.15 -27.25 -0.15
C HIS A 24 34.72 -26.32 -1.28
N GLN A 25 33.60 -26.61 -1.94
CA GLN A 25 33.05 -25.75 -2.99
C GLN A 25 32.66 -24.37 -2.45
N LEU A 26 31.96 -24.34 -1.31
CA LEU A 26 31.53 -23.09 -0.68
C LEU A 26 32.73 -22.22 -0.27
N ILE A 27 33.78 -22.82 0.31
CA ILE A 27 35.01 -22.10 0.68
C ILE A 27 35.66 -21.48 -0.56
N ASN A 28 35.77 -22.23 -1.66
CA ASN A 28 36.37 -21.74 -2.89
C ASN A 28 35.58 -20.57 -3.49
N ILE A 29 34.24 -20.61 -3.43
CA ILE A 29 33.39 -19.50 -3.89
C ILE A 29 33.55 -18.27 -2.99
N LEU A 30 33.52 -18.44 -1.67
CA LEU A 30 33.61 -17.34 -0.70
C LEU A 30 34.99 -16.65 -0.72
N GLN A 31 36.05 -17.32 -1.15
CA GLN A 31 37.38 -16.71 -1.32
C GLN A 31 37.46 -15.71 -2.49
N HIS A 32 36.57 -15.83 -3.48
CA HIS A 32 36.61 -15.07 -4.72
C HIS A 32 35.36 -14.21 -4.96
N SER A 33 34.44 -14.13 -4.00
CA SER A 33 33.20 -13.36 -4.09
C SER A 33 33.10 -12.34 -2.96
N GLU A 34 32.36 -11.25 -3.20
CA GLU A 34 31.93 -10.36 -2.13
C GLU A 34 30.79 -11.00 -1.34
N PHE A 35 30.89 -10.95 -0.01
CA PHE A 35 29.91 -11.53 0.89
C PHE A 35 29.72 -10.69 2.14
N SER A 36 28.57 -10.87 2.79
CA SER A 36 28.23 -10.27 4.07
C SER A 36 28.08 -11.34 5.14
N ILE A 37 28.52 -11.02 6.35
CA ILE A 37 28.44 -11.91 7.51
C ILE A 37 27.47 -11.30 8.52
N GLN A 38 26.55 -12.10 9.03
CA GLN A 38 25.68 -11.75 10.14
C GLN A 38 25.93 -12.73 11.29
N VAL A 39 26.26 -12.21 12.46
CA VAL A 39 26.41 -13.01 13.69
C VAL A 39 25.15 -12.83 14.53
N ASP A 40 24.57 -13.92 15.00
CA ASP A 40 23.40 -13.94 15.86
C ASP A 40 23.70 -14.74 17.14
N GLU A 41 23.32 -14.18 18.29
CA GLU A 41 23.45 -14.83 19.58
C GLU A 41 22.10 -15.43 19.98
N SER A 42 22.02 -16.76 19.87
CA SER A 42 20.81 -17.51 20.17
C SER A 42 20.99 -18.32 21.45
N ILE A 43 19.92 -18.40 22.26
CA ILE A 43 19.92 -19.13 23.53
C ILE A 43 19.28 -20.50 23.30
N VAL A 44 20.06 -21.57 23.47
CA VAL A 44 19.53 -22.95 23.45
C VAL A 44 18.93 -23.28 24.82
N VAL A 45 18.02 -24.26 24.88
CA VAL A 45 17.17 -24.63 26.04
C VAL A 45 17.93 -24.89 27.36
N ASP A 46 19.26 -25.01 27.33
CA ASP A 46 20.14 -25.21 28.50
C ASP A 46 21.03 -24.00 28.85
N ASN A 47 20.66 -22.76 28.49
CA ASN A 47 21.45 -21.53 28.70
C ASN A 47 22.88 -21.59 28.10
N GLN A 48 23.09 -22.46 27.12
CA GLN A 48 24.31 -22.45 26.31
C GLN A 48 24.13 -21.41 25.21
N TYR A 49 25.02 -20.42 25.18
CA TYR A 49 25.06 -19.38 24.16
C TYR A 49 25.60 -19.99 22.87
N LEU A 50 24.74 -20.13 21.86
CA LEU A 50 25.14 -20.56 20.54
C LEU A 50 25.30 -19.32 19.67
N MET A 51 26.56 -19.02 19.33
CA MET A 51 26.87 -17.95 18.39
C MET A 51 26.82 -18.50 16.97
N MET A 52 25.79 -18.10 16.24
CA MET A 52 25.55 -18.55 14.88
C MET A 52 26.01 -17.49 13.89
N VAL A 53 26.73 -17.91 12.85
CA VAL A 53 27.30 -17.01 11.84
C VAL A 53 26.71 -17.36 10.49
N TYR A 54 25.94 -16.44 9.94
CA TYR A 54 25.34 -16.54 8.62
C TYR A 54 26.20 -15.80 7.60
N VAL A 55 26.52 -16.47 6.50
CA VAL A 55 27.25 -15.89 5.37
C VAL A 55 26.32 -15.77 4.18
N ARG A 56 26.09 -14.56 3.68
CA ARG A 56 25.33 -14.29 2.46
C ARG A 56 26.28 -13.81 1.37
N TYR A 57 26.35 -14.54 0.28
CA TYR A 57 27.16 -14.21 -0.90
C TYR A 57 26.27 -14.21 -2.13
N PHE A 58 26.61 -13.40 -3.13
CA PHE A 58 25.91 -13.34 -4.40
C PHE A 58 26.65 -14.20 -5.43
N SER A 59 25.98 -15.20 -5.99
CA SER A 59 26.54 -16.07 -7.03
C SER A 59 25.59 -16.07 -8.22
N GLU A 60 26.06 -15.57 -9.37
CA GLU A 60 25.29 -15.56 -10.61
C GLU A 60 25.08 -16.98 -11.17
N ASP A 61 25.98 -17.90 -10.83
CA ASP A 61 25.98 -19.29 -11.33
C ASP A 61 25.11 -20.25 -10.49
N LEU A 62 24.62 -19.82 -9.33
CA LEU A 62 23.57 -20.57 -8.63
C LEU A 62 22.24 -20.22 -9.30
N GLN A 63 21.87 -20.97 -10.34
CA GLN A 63 20.44 -21.16 -10.60
C GLN A 63 19.84 -21.60 -9.26
N PRO A 64 18.90 -20.85 -8.68
CA PRO A 64 18.25 -21.28 -7.46
C PRO A 64 17.76 -22.71 -7.66
N LEU A 65 17.86 -23.57 -6.65
CA LEU A 65 17.09 -24.81 -6.64
C LEU A 65 15.59 -24.47 -6.52
N THR A 66 15.03 -23.82 -7.55
CA THR A 66 13.61 -23.48 -7.75
C THR A 66 12.84 -24.64 -8.38
N SER A 67 13.45 -25.83 -8.50
CA SER A 67 12.74 -27.04 -8.95
C SER A 67 11.80 -27.63 -7.89
N LEU A 68 11.62 -26.97 -6.74
CA LEU A 68 10.40 -27.08 -5.95
C LEU A 68 9.71 -25.73 -6.05
N GLU A 69 8.77 -25.67 -7.00
CA GLU A 69 7.75 -24.65 -7.20
C GLU A 69 8.16 -23.26 -6.69
N GLU A 70 8.59 -22.39 -7.61
CA GLU A 70 8.26 -20.98 -7.44
C GLU A 70 6.80 -20.93 -6.99
N ASP A 71 6.56 -20.50 -5.75
CA ASP A 71 5.23 -20.16 -5.27
C ASP A 71 4.80 -19.02 -6.21
N ARG A 72 4.28 -19.36 -7.40
CA ARG A 72 3.63 -18.45 -8.35
C ARG A 72 2.85 -17.53 -7.46
N ARG A 73 3.06 -16.21 -7.56
CA ARG A 73 2.32 -15.20 -6.78
C ARG A 73 0.95 -15.77 -6.56
N ARG A 74 0.64 -16.22 -5.34
CA ARG A 74 -0.57 -17.00 -5.14
C ARG A 74 -1.65 -16.03 -5.51
N GLU A 75 -2.25 -16.24 -6.68
CA GLU A 75 -3.41 -15.51 -7.10
C GLU A 75 -4.39 -15.89 -6.01
N GLY A 76 -4.59 -14.96 -5.08
CA GLY A 76 -5.51 -15.16 -3.98
C GLY A 76 -6.87 -15.49 -4.55
N ARG A 77 -7.85 -15.71 -3.68
CA ARG A 77 -9.22 -15.91 -4.13
C ARG A 77 -9.59 -14.82 -5.15
N PRO A 78 -9.96 -15.18 -6.39
CA PRO A 78 -10.26 -14.18 -7.41
C PRO A 78 -11.38 -13.28 -6.88
N SER A 79 -11.18 -11.96 -6.99
CA SER A 79 -12.17 -11.00 -6.54
C SER A 79 -13.44 -11.19 -7.37
N LYS A 80 -14.58 -11.37 -6.69
CA LYS A 80 -15.89 -11.52 -7.34
C LYS A 80 -16.36 -10.20 -7.98
N LEU A 81 -15.72 -9.09 -7.62
CA LEU A 81 -16.09 -7.76 -8.04
C LEU A 81 -15.26 -7.32 -9.25
N ASP A 82 -15.96 -6.82 -10.25
CA ASP A 82 -15.37 -6.11 -11.39
C ASP A 82 -15.05 -4.67 -10.97
N GLU A 83 -13.76 -4.33 -10.95
CA GLU A 83 -13.24 -3.02 -10.54
C GLU A 83 -13.64 -1.92 -11.55
N ASP A 84 -13.84 -2.25 -12.83
CA ASP A 84 -14.23 -1.29 -13.87
C ASP A 84 -15.69 -0.84 -13.69
N ILE A 85 -16.58 -1.77 -13.32
CA ILE A 85 -17.98 -1.47 -13.01
C ILE A 85 -18.07 -0.59 -11.76
N LEU A 86 -17.29 -0.90 -10.72
CA LEU A 86 -17.22 -0.09 -9.50
C LEU A 86 -16.76 1.34 -9.81
N LYS A 87 -15.73 1.48 -10.65
CA LYS A 87 -15.21 2.77 -11.07
C LYS A 87 -16.24 3.58 -11.85
N ALA A 88 -16.88 2.98 -12.85
CA ALA A 88 -17.92 3.64 -13.65
C ALA A 88 -19.07 4.17 -12.77
N LYS A 89 -19.52 3.39 -11.78
CA LYS A 89 -20.57 3.79 -10.85
C LYS A 89 -20.17 4.93 -9.92
N THR A 90 -18.91 4.91 -9.47
CA THR A 90 -18.37 5.97 -8.60
C THR A 90 -18.20 7.29 -9.36
N GLU A 91 -17.85 7.23 -10.65
CA GLU A 91 -17.74 8.41 -11.53
C GLU A 91 -19.12 8.98 -11.93
N GLU A 92 -20.13 8.12 -12.10
CA GLU A 92 -21.52 8.54 -12.39
C GLU A 92 -22.12 9.36 -11.24
N ASN A 93 -21.88 8.95 -9.99
CA ASN A 93 -22.41 9.61 -8.79
C ASN A 93 -21.31 9.86 -7.75
N SER A 94 -20.72 11.05 -7.74
CA SER A 94 -19.64 11.40 -6.81
C SER A 94 -20.00 11.31 -5.31
N ASN A 95 -21.30 11.29 -5.00
CA ASN A 95 -21.83 11.32 -3.64
C ASN A 95 -22.38 9.97 -3.17
N ILE A 96 -22.13 8.90 -3.93
CA ILE A 96 -22.63 7.58 -3.58
C ILE A 96 -21.91 7.04 -2.33
N THR A 97 -22.68 6.41 -1.45
CA THR A 97 -22.12 5.78 -0.25
C THR A 97 -21.57 4.40 -0.55
N THR A 98 -20.62 3.94 0.26
CA THR A 98 -20.08 2.57 0.18
C THR A 98 -21.16 1.50 0.40
N GLU A 99 -22.24 1.85 1.11
CA GLU A 99 -23.37 0.96 1.35
C GLU A 99 -24.25 0.79 0.11
N GLU A 100 -24.63 1.90 -0.52
CA GLU A 100 -25.41 1.89 -1.76
C GLU A 100 -24.66 1.14 -2.87
N LEU A 101 -23.35 1.35 -3.00
CA LEU A 101 -22.50 0.60 -3.94
C LEU A 101 -22.49 -0.91 -3.63
N ALA A 102 -22.41 -1.28 -2.35
CA ALA A 102 -22.40 -2.68 -1.94
C ALA A 102 -23.74 -3.37 -2.24
N GLU A 103 -24.87 -2.68 -2.03
CA GLU A 103 -26.20 -3.20 -2.36
C GLU A 103 -26.40 -3.36 -3.87
N GLU A 104 -26.01 -2.36 -4.67
CA GLU A 104 -26.13 -2.40 -6.13
C GLU A 104 -25.28 -3.52 -6.73
N LEU A 105 -24.04 -3.68 -6.25
CA LEU A 105 -23.11 -4.71 -6.73
C LEU A 105 -23.34 -6.08 -6.09
N LYS A 106 -24.25 -6.19 -5.10
CA LYS A 106 -24.52 -7.40 -4.30
C LYS A 106 -23.25 -7.99 -3.67
N VAL A 107 -22.37 -7.11 -3.20
CA VAL A 107 -21.10 -7.43 -2.55
C VAL A 107 -21.13 -6.93 -1.11
N SER A 108 -20.26 -7.45 -0.23
CA SER A 108 -20.18 -6.96 1.15
C SER A 108 -19.60 -5.54 1.21
N LYS A 109 -20.06 -4.73 2.17
CA LYS A 109 -19.59 -3.35 2.39
C LYS A 109 -18.06 -3.27 2.57
N SER A 110 -17.46 -4.24 3.27
CA SER A 110 -16.02 -4.30 3.49
C SER A 110 -15.24 -4.54 2.20
N THR A 111 -15.70 -5.47 1.36
CA THR A 111 -15.08 -5.73 0.06
C THR A 111 -15.16 -4.49 -0.84
N THR A 112 -16.33 -3.84 -0.92
CA THR A 112 -16.46 -2.59 -1.69
C THR A 112 -15.50 -1.51 -1.19
N HIS A 113 -15.39 -1.34 0.14
CA HIS A 113 -14.46 -0.39 0.73
C HIS A 113 -12.99 -0.70 0.42
N GLU A 114 -12.57 -1.96 0.56
CA GLU A 114 -11.20 -2.39 0.22
C GLU A 114 -10.86 -2.12 -1.24
N HIS A 115 -11.77 -2.43 -2.17
CA HIS A 115 -11.57 -2.15 -3.59
C HIS A 115 -11.52 -0.65 -3.89
N LEU A 116 -12.34 0.18 -3.24
CA LEU A 116 -12.28 1.64 -3.38
C LEU A 116 -10.93 2.20 -2.89
N VAL A 117 -10.44 1.72 -1.75
CA VAL A 117 -9.11 2.11 -1.23
C VAL A 117 -8.00 1.64 -2.17
N LYS A 118 -8.11 0.42 -2.71
CA LYS A 118 -7.16 -0.13 -3.71
C LYS A 118 -7.12 0.70 -5.00
N LEU A 119 -8.26 1.24 -5.42
CA LEU A 119 -8.38 2.16 -6.55
C LEU A 119 -7.89 3.59 -6.23
N GLY A 120 -7.60 3.89 -4.96
CA GLY A 120 -7.10 5.19 -4.51
C GLY A 120 -8.20 6.20 -4.14
N TYR A 121 -9.45 5.78 -4.00
CA TYR A 121 -10.53 6.65 -3.53
C TYR A 121 -10.45 6.87 -2.02
N ILE A 122 -10.75 8.10 -1.60
CA ILE A 122 -10.81 8.52 -0.21
C ILE A 122 -12.23 9.02 0.07
N SER A 123 -12.79 8.66 1.22
CA SER A 123 -14.07 9.20 1.67
C SER A 123 -13.92 10.66 2.05
N CYS A 124 -14.60 11.53 1.30
CA CYS A 124 -14.63 12.97 1.53
C CYS A 124 -16.06 13.44 1.77
N TYR A 125 -16.23 14.44 2.61
CA TYR A 125 -17.51 15.13 2.75
C TYR A 125 -17.72 16.12 1.61
N ASN A 126 -18.99 16.34 1.28
CA ASN A 126 -19.36 17.36 0.31
C ASN A 126 -18.93 18.76 0.75
N VAL A 127 -18.52 19.57 -0.23
CA VAL A 127 -18.18 20.98 -0.01
C VAL A 127 -19.47 21.76 0.20
N TRP A 128 -19.51 22.57 1.27
CA TRP A 128 -20.64 23.46 1.51
C TRP A 128 -20.64 24.59 0.48
N VAL A 129 -21.72 24.70 -0.29
CA VAL A 129 -21.94 25.78 -1.27
C VAL A 129 -22.99 26.74 -0.73
N PRO A 130 -22.70 28.05 -0.60
CA PRO A 130 -23.59 29.00 0.08
C PRO A 130 -24.99 29.14 -0.53
N HIS A 131 -25.10 29.01 -1.86
CA HIS A 131 -26.36 29.23 -2.56
C HIS A 131 -26.46 28.38 -3.83
N LYS A 132 -27.69 27.92 -4.11
CA LYS A 132 -28.02 27.27 -5.37
C LYS A 132 -28.18 28.33 -6.47
N LEU A 133 -27.22 28.39 -7.39
CA LEU A 133 -27.26 29.31 -8.52
C LEU A 133 -28.28 28.85 -9.57
N SER A 134 -29.04 29.81 -10.12
CA SER A 134 -29.78 29.61 -11.38
C SER A 134 -28.80 29.56 -12.55
N GLU A 135 -29.18 28.89 -13.65
CA GLU A 135 -28.39 28.82 -14.88
C GLU A 135 -28.01 30.21 -15.41
N LYS A 136 -28.94 31.16 -15.38
CA LYS A 136 -28.67 32.56 -15.76
C LYS A 136 -27.56 33.18 -14.90
N ASN A 137 -27.67 33.07 -13.58
CA ASN A 137 -26.66 33.62 -12.67
C ASN A 137 -25.30 32.92 -12.83
N CYS A 138 -25.28 31.64 -13.22
CA CYS A 138 -24.06 30.91 -13.53
C CYS A 138 -23.37 31.50 -14.77
N LEU A 139 -24.12 31.68 -15.87
CA LEU A 139 -23.61 32.25 -17.11
C LEU A 139 -23.16 33.70 -16.94
N ASP A 140 -23.95 34.51 -16.23
CA ASP A 140 -23.60 35.91 -15.94
C ASP A 140 -22.26 35.98 -15.19
N ARG A 141 -22.10 35.18 -14.12
CA ARG A 141 -20.83 35.09 -13.37
C ARG A 141 -19.67 34.61 -14.24
N TYR A 142 -19.87 33.59 -15.06
CA TYR A 142 -18.85 33.08 -15.98
C TYR A 142 -18.39 34.16 -16.96
N SER A 143 -19.34 34.89 -17.55
CA SER A 143 -19.05 35.96 -18.51
C SER A 143 -18.25 37.10 -17.87
N VAL A 144 -18.67 37.56 -16.68
CA VAL A 144 -17.99 38.62 -15.92
C VAL A 144 -16.57 38.19 -15.54
N CYS A 145 -16.40 36.97 -15.01
CA CYS A 145 -15.08 36.43 -14.69
C CYS A 145 -14.16 36.36 -15.92
N GLY A 146 -14.69 35.94 -17.07
CA GLY A 146 -13.92 35.87 -18.32
C GLY A 146 -13.44 37.24 -18.80
N VAL A 147 -14.26 38.29 -18.65
CA VAL A 147 -13.87 39.67 -18.97
C VAL A 147 -12.80 40.17 -17.99
N LEU A 148 -13.02 39.97 -16.68
CA LEU A 148 -12.08 40.41 -15.64
C LEU A 148 -10.71 39.71 -15.78
N LEU A 149 -10.69 38.42 -16.15
CA LEU A 149 -9.45 37.68 -16.38
C LEU A 149 -8.62 38.30 -17.52
N LYS A 150 -9.24 38.54 -18.67
CA LYS A 150 -8.59 39.18 -19.83
C LYS A 150 -8.11 40.61 -19.51
N GLN A 151 -8.89 41.35 -18.73
CA GLN A 151 -8.47 42.68 -18.29
C GLN A 151 -7.25 42.58 -17.38
N ASN A 152 -7.23 41.62 -16.44
CA ASN A 152 -6.11 41.43 -15.53
C ASN A 152 -4.79 41.04 -16.23
N GLU A 153 -4.87 40.30 -17.34
CA GLU A 153 -3.71 39.97 -18.17
C GLU A 153 -3.09 41.20 -18.86
N SER A 154 -3.92 42.15 -19.30
CA SER A 154 -3.47 43.35 -20.02
C SER A 154 -3.10 44.52 -19.09
N MET A 155 -3.83 44.68 -17.99
CA MET A 155 -3.56 45.65 -16.93
C MET A 155 -3.85 44.97 -15.59
N PRO A 156 -2.93 44.94 -14.61
CA PRO A 156 -3.10 44.18 -13.38
C PRO A 156 -4.14 44.83 -12.45
N VAL A 157 -5.43 44.61 -12.74
CA VAL A 157 -6.59 45.15 -12.02
C VAL A 157 -6.52 44.80 -10.53
N LEU A 158 -6.02 43.60 -10.20
CA LEU A 158 -5.86 43.15 -8.82
C LEU A 158 -4.91 44.04 -7.99
N LYS A 159 -3.96 44.75 -8.61
CA LYS A 159 -3.05 45.67 -7.89
C LYS A 159 -3.70 47.01 -7.55
N GLN A 160 -4.78 47.37 -8.24
CA GLN A 160 -5.50 48.63 -8.05
C GLN A 160 -6.83 48.43 -7.31
N LEU A 161 -7.25 47.17 -7.13
CA LEU A 161 -8.52 46.82 -6.52
C LEU A 161 -8.47 47.09 -5.01
N VAL A 162 -9.42 47.87 -4.51
CA VAL A 162 -9.72 48.01 -3.09
C VAL A 162 -11.10 47.40 -2.86
N THR A 163 -11.18 46.39 -1.99
CA THR A 163 -12.43 45.71 -1.64
C THR A 163 -12.82 46.02 -0.20
N GLU A 164 -14.09 46.30 0.03
CA GLU A 164 -14.67 46.43 1.35
C GLU A 164 -15.83 45.43 1.47
N ASP A 165 -15.88 44.71 2.59
CA ASP A 165 -16.95 43.77 2.91
C ASP A 165 -17.24 43.83 4.41
N GLU A 166 -18.52 43.76 4.77
CA GLU A 166 -18.96 43.80 6.15
C GLU A 166 -19.14 42.38 6.68
N LYS A 167 -18.43 42.05 7.76
CA LYS A 167 -18.54 40.75 8.42
C LYS A 167 -19.01 40.92 9.86
N TRP A 168 -20.10 40.25 10.20
CA TRP A 168 -20.57 40.15 11.58
C TRP A 168 -19.58 39.36 12.44
N THR A 169 -19.15 39.95 13.57
CA THR A 169 -18.39 39.27 14.62
C THR A 169 -19.29 38.97 15.80
N VAL A 170 -19.50 37.68 16.10
CA VAL A 170 -20.26 37.25 17.28
C VAL A 170 -19.34 37.27 18.50
N TYR A 171 -19.81 37.81 19.63
CA TYR A 171 -19.04 37.92 20.88
C TYR A 171 -18.57 36.56 21.43
N GLU A 172 -19.39 35.52 21.28
CA GLU A 172 -19.06 34.15 21.69
C GLU A 172 -19.41 33.17 20.57
N CYS A 173 -18.40 32.51 20.00
CA CYS A 173 -18.57 31.48 18.98
C CYS A 173 -18.20 30.13 19.58
N MET A 174 -19.20 29.30 19.89
CA MET A 174 -18.98 27.94 20.39
C MET A 174 -18.51 27.04 19.24
N VAL A 175 -17.21 26.78 19.17
CA VAL A 175 -16.62 25.84 18.19
C VAL A 175 -16.49 24.46 18.82
N TRP A 176 -16.99 23.43 18.12
CA TRP A 176 -16.84 22.04 18.53
C TRP A 176 -15.36 21.63 18.58
N LYS A 177 -14.86 21.31 19.78
CA LYS A 177 -13.51 20.76 19.96
C LYS A 177 -13.52 19.26 19.73
N ARG A 178 -12.70 18.77 18.81
CA ARG A 178 -12.43 17.33 18.67
C ARG A 178 -11.50 16.90 19.80
N VAL A 179 -11.98 16.01 20.67
CA VAL A 179 -11.17 15.41 21.73
C VAL A 179 -10.68 14.05 21.24
N SER A 180 -9.36 13.85 21.23
CA SER A 180 -8.79 12.53 20.95
C SER A 180 -8.92 11.67 22.20
N GLN A 181 -9.63 10.54 22.09
CA GLN A 181 -9.65 9.51 23.12
C GLN A 181 -8.81 8.33 22.62
N ASN A 182 -7.75 8.00 23.36
CA ASN A 182 -6.95 6.80 23.10
C ASN A 182 -7.76 5.58 23.54
N ASN A 183 -8.49 4.98 22.59
CA ASN A 183 -9.15 3.71 22.79
C ASN A 183 -8.12 2.57 22.67
N ASN A 184 -7.20 2.51 23.63
CA ASN A 184 -6.45 1.29 23.93
C ASN A 184 -7.33 0.44 24.84
N GLN A 185 -8.27 -0.29 24.26
CA GLN A 185 -8.91 -1.40 24.95
C GLN A 185 -8.52 -2.72 24.27
N ARG A 186 -8.01 -3.60 25.14
CA ARG A 186 -7.52 -4.97 24.99
C ARG A 186 -8.31 -5.85 24.03
#